data_AF-A0A967MWQ0-F1
#
_entry.id   AF-A0A967MWQ0-F1
#
_cell.length_a   1.000
_cell.length_b   1.000
_cell.length_c   1.000
_cell.angle_alpha   90.00
_cell.angle_beta   90.00
_cell.angle_gamma   90.00
#
_symmetry.space_group_name_H-M   'P 1'
#
loop_
_entity.id
_entity.type
_entity.pdbx_description
1 polymer ?
#
loop_
_entity_poly.entity_id
_entity_poly.type
_entity_poly.pdbx_seq_one_letter_code
_entity_poly.pdbx_strand_id
1 'polypeptide(L)'
;GMTAQAVGREDGHEVWQILYRALVLALTIAAALLLVRGAIAAAGFAVLAGAPAVEAAGRDYFDARIWGAPATLSNYVLLGWFLGRERARQALVMTV
;
A
#
# COMPACT_ATOMS: atom_id res chain seq x y z
N GLY A 1 6.77 14.72 10.04
CA GLY A 1 6.93 14.16 8.68
C GLY A 1 6.90 15.28 7.66
N MET A 2 7.34 15.03 6.42
CA MET A 2 7.42 16.07 5.37
C MET A 2 6.10 16.83 5.18
N THR A 3 4.95 16.15 5.20
CA THR A 3 3.63 16.78 5.13
C THR A 3 3.37 17.76 6.28
N ALA A 4 3.74 17.40 7.52
CA ALA A 4 3.54 18.25 8.69
C ALA A 4 4.46 19.49 8.67
N GLN A 5 5.68 19.34 8.14
CA GLN A 5 6.59 20.46 7.94
C GLN A 5 6.08 21.44 6.87
N ALA A 6 5.54 20.94 5.76
CA ALA A 6 4.94 21.76 4.71
C ALA A 6 3.67 22.49 5.20
N VAL A 7 2.83 21.81 6.00
CA VAL A 7 1.66 22.44 6.67
C VAL A 7 2.11 23.56 7.61
N GLY A 8 3.14 23.33 8.44
CA GLY A 8 3.66 24.35 9.35
C GLY A 8 4.33 25.55 8.66
N ARG A 9 4.68 25.42 7.37
CA ARG A 9 5.20 26.50 6.51
C ARG A 9 4.11 27.20 5.69
N GLU A 10 2.85 26.80 5.86
CA GLU A 10 1.69 27.25 5.06
C GLU A 10 1.85 27.02 3.54
N ASP A 11 2.76 26.12 3.14
CA ASP A 11 2.99 25.79 1.74
C ASP A 11 2.00 24.71 1.28
N GLY A 12 0.79 25.17 0.92
CA GLY A 12 -0.25 24.31 0.38
C GLY A 12 0.16 23.56 -0.89
N HIS A 13 1.11 24.09 -1.68
CA HIS A 13 1.57 23.46 -2.90
C HIS A 13 2.49 22.27 -2.57
N GLU A 14 3.45 22.44 -1.67
CA GLU A 14 4.34 21.38 -1.20
C GLU A 14 3.54 20.21 -0.58
N VAL A 15 2.48 20.50 0.19
CA VAL A 15 1.59 19.48 0.78
C VAL A 15 0.99 18.56 -0.28
N TRP A 16 0.53 19.10 -1.42
CA TRP A 16 -0.01 18.27 -2.51
C TRP A 16 1.09 17.57 -3.31
N GLN A 17 2.24 18.21 -3.53
CA GLN A 17 3.37 17.58 -4.22
C GLN A 17 3.86 16.31 -3.48
N ILE A 18 3.91 16.36 -2.14
CA ILE A 18 4.27 15.22 -1.31
C ILE A 18 3.29 14.06 -1.55
N LEU A 19 1.98 14.32 -1.62
CA LEU A 19 0.97 13.30 -1.89
C LEU A 19 1.16 12.67 -3.27
N TYR A 20 1.33 13.48 -4.31
CA TYR A 20 1.52 12.97 -5.68
C TYR A 20 2.76 12.07 -5.78
N ARG A 21 3.90 12.50 -5.22
CA ARG A 21 5.14 11.69 -5.22
C ARG A 21 4.94 10.37 -4.49
N ALA A 22 4.29 10.42 -3.32
CA ALA A 22 4.02 9.22 -2.54
C ALA A 22 3.05 8.25 -3.26
N LEU A 23 2.02 8.75 -3.93
CA LEU A 23 1.10 7.93 -4.73
C LEU A 23 1.79 7.29 -5.93
N VAL A 24 2.61 8.04 -6.68
CA VAL A 24 3.38 7.49 -7.79
C VAL A 24 4.31 6.39 -7.31
N LEU A 25 4.99 6.59 -6.18
CA LEU A 25 5.86 5.58 -5.57
C LEU A 25 5.06 4.34 -5.16
N ALA A 26 3.91 4.52 -4.50
CA ALA A 26 3.03 3.41 -4.09
C ALA A 26 2.53 2.59 -5.28
N LEU A 27 2.09 3.25 -6.37
CA LEU A 27 1.65 2.57 -7.59
C LEU A 27 2.82 1.84 -8.29
N THR A 28 4.02 2.44 -8.29
CA THR A 28 5.22 1.81 -8.85
C THR A 28 5.59 0.55 -8.07
N ILE A 29 5.55 0.60 -6.74
CA ILE A 29 5.79 -0.56 -5.88
C ILE A 29 4.70 -1.62 -6.11
N ALA A 30 3.43 -1.22 -6.20
CA ALA A 30 2.33 -2.14 -6.46
C ALA A 30 2.49 -2.86 -7.81
N ALA A 31 2.86 -2.11 -8.85
CA ALA A 31 3.14 -2.68 -10.18
C ALA A 31 4.32 -3.65 -10.12
N ALA A 32 5.40 -3.31 -9.41
CA ALA A 32 6.53 -4.21 -9.21
C ALA A 32 6.12 -5.50 -8.50
N LEU A 33 5.31 -5.41 -7.44
CA LEU A 33 4.76 -6.58 -6.74
C LEU A 33 3.91 -7.46 -7.66
N LEU A 34 3.08 -6.86 -8.52
CA LEU A 34 2.27 -7.59 -9.49
C LEU A 34 3.13 -8.28 -10.56
N LEU A 35 4.25 -7.67 -10.98
CA LEU A 35 5.19 -8.29 -11.91
C LEU A 35 5.90 -9.49 -11.29
N VAL A 36 6.33 -9.40 -10.03
CA VAL A 36 7.03 -10.49 -9.34
C VAL A 36 6.11 -11.44 -8.57
N ARG A 37 4.78 -11.31 -8.70
CA ARG A 37 3.78 -12.08 -7.92
C ARG A 37 3.99 -13.59 -7.97
N GLY A 38 4.39 -14.13 -9.12
CA GLY A 38 4.64 -15.56 -9.30
C GLY A 38 5.87 -16.04 -8.52
N ALA A 39 6.92 -15.24 -8.47
CA ALA A 39 8.12 -15.54 -7.67
C ALA A 39 7.82 -15.46 -6.17
N ILE A 40 7.00 -14.48 -5.75
CA ILE A 40 6.54 -14.35 -4.37
C ILE A 40 5.71 -15.58 -3.96
N ALA A 41 4.76 -16.00 -4.79
CA ALA A 41 3.95 -17.18 -4.53
C ALA A 41 4.83 -18.44 -4.43
N ALA A 42 5.71 -18.67 -5.41
CA ALA A 42 6.60 -19.83 -5.41
C ALA A 42 7.49 -19.89 -4.17
N ALA A 43 8.12 -18.77 -3.79
CA ALA A 43 8.94 -18.69 -2.58
C ALA A 43 8.11 -18.90 -1.31
N GLY A 44 6.92 -18.28 -1.22
CA GLY A 44 6.03 -18.41 -0.07
C GLY A 44 5.56 -19.84 0.16
N PHE A 45 5.09 -20.52 -0.89
CA PHE A 45 4.63 -21.91 -0.76
C PHE A 45 5.77 -22.91 -0.59
N ALA A 46 6.96 -22.65 -1.15
CA ALA A 46 8.14 -23.45 -0.89
C ALA A 46 8.55 -23.43 0.60
N VAL A 47 8.38 -22.30 1.28
CA VAL A 47 8.65 -22.17 2.73
C VAL A 47 7.54 -22.79 3.57
N LEU A 48 6.27 -22.60 3.18
CA LEU A 48 5.13 -23.09 3.95
C LEU A 48 5.04 -24.62 3.99
N ALA A 49 5.54 -25.30 2.95
CA ALA A 49 5.57 -26.76 2.82
C ALA A 49 4.25 -27.44 3.24
N GLY A 50 3.12 -26.89 2.79
CA GLY A 50 1.78 -27.34 3.14
C GLY A 50 1.34 -28.59 2.37
N ALA A 51 0.28 -29.26 2.85
CA ALA A 51 -0.39 -30.31 2.09
C ALA A 51 -0.95 -29.75 0.76
N PRO A 52 -1.06 -30.54 -0.32
CA PRO A 52 -1.47 -30.05 -1.64
C PRO A 52 -2.79 -29.28 -1.66
N ALA A 53 -3.77 -29.71 -0.83
CA ALA A 53 -5.06 -29.04 -0.71
C ALA A 53 -4.96 -27.65 -0.06
N VAL A 54 -4.04 -27.47 0.90
CA VAL A 54 -3.80 -26.18 1.57
C VAL A 54 -3.06 -25.23 0.64
N GLU A 55 -2.11 -25.75 -0.14
CA GLU A 55 -1.36 -24.96 -1.12
C GLU A 55 -2.28 -24.45 -2.24
N ALA A 56 -3.20 -25.28 -2.74
CA ALA A 56 -4.17 -24.87 -3.75
C ALA A 56 -5.06 -23.72 -3.23
N ALA A 57 -5.66 -23.87 -2.05
CA ALA A 57 -6.48 -22.82 -1.44
C ALA A 57 -5.68 -21.54 -1.15
N GLY A 58 -4.41 -21.69 -0.74
CA GLY A 58 -3.51 -20.58 -0.50
C GLY A 58 -3.19 -19.80 -1.78
N ARG A 59 -2.97 -20.49 -2.91
CA ARG A 59 -2.71 -19.87 -4.21
C ARG A 59 -3.91 -19.07 -4.70
N ASP A 60 -5.10 -19.64 -4.61
CA ASP A 60 -6.36 -18.95 -4.97
C ASP A 60 -6.54 -17.67 -4.14
N TYR A 61 -6.28 -17.76 -2.83
CA TYR A 61 -6.31 -16.59 -1.95
C TYR A 61 -5.26 -15.54 -2.33
N PHE A 62 -4.01 -15.95 -2.56
CA PHE A 62 -2.93 -15.04 -2.94
C PHE A 62 -3.23 -14.31 -4.26
N ASP A 63 -3.71 -15.04 -5.27
CA ASP A 63 -4.05 -14.48 -6.57
C ASP A 63 -5.20 -13.48 -6.47
N ALA A 64 -6.22 -13.75 -5.64
CA ALA A 64 -7.26 -12.76 -5.38
C ALA A 64 -6.72 -11.54 -4.60
N ARG A 65 -5.86 -11.75 -3.61
CA ARG A 65 -5.38 -10.71 -2.69
C ARG A 65 -4.38 -9.74 -3.33
N ILE A 66 -3.51 -10.22 -4.22
CA ILE A 66 -2.43 -9.41 -4.80
C ILE A 66 -2.96 -8.24 -5.63
N TRP A 67 -4.14 -8.38 -6.26
CA TRP A 67 -4.81 -7.28 -6.96
C TRP A 67 -5.26 -6.15 -6.04
N GLY A 68 -5.38 -6.41 -4.73
CA GLY A 68 -5.65 -5.38 -3.72
C GLY A 68 -4.43 -4.53 -3.36
N ALA A 69 -3.20 -4.95 -3.73
CA ALA A 69 -1.97 -4.26 -3.35
C ALA A 69 -1.92 -2.77 -3.79
N PRO A 70 -2.32 -2.39 -5.03
CA PRO A 70 -2.34 -0.99 -5.45
C PRO A 70 -3.25 -0.12 -4.57
N ALA A 71 -4.44 -0.63 -4.25
CA ALA A 71 -5.41 0.06 -3.41
C ALA A 71 -4.91 0.19 -1.97
N THR A 72 -4.37 -0.89 -1.39
CA THR A 72 -3.84 -0.90 -0.02
C THR A 72 -2.66 0.08 0.13
N LEU A 73 -1.70 0.07 -0.79
CA LEU A 73 -0.54 0.97 -0.72
C LEU A 73 -0.96 2.43 -0.89
N SER A 74 -1.90 2.71 -1.80
CA SER A 74 -2.47 4.06 -1.95
C SER A 74 -3.20 4.51 -0.69
N ASN A 75 -3.93 3.61 -0.03
CA ASN A 75 -4.62 3.91 1.23
C ASN A 75 -3.63 4.26 2.34
N TYR A 76 -2.49 3.56 2.45
CA TYR A 76 -1.44 3.89 3.42
C TYR A 76 -0.81 5.26 3.17
N VAL A 77 -0.59 5.63 1.90
CA VAL A 77 -0.12 6.97 1.54
C VAL A 77 -1.11 8.04 1.98
N LEU A 78 -2.40 7.83 1.69
CA LEU A 78 -3.46 8.77 2.07
C LEU A 78 -3.58 8.90 3.58
N LEU A 79 -3.57 7.79 4.31
CA LEU A 79 -3.64 7.77 5.77
C LEU A 79 -2.47 8.54 6.40
N GLY A 80 -1.25 8.30 5.92
CA GLY A 80 -0.06 9.05 6.35
C GLY A 80 -0.14 10.54 6.01
N TRP A 81 -0.67 10.89 4.85
CA TRP A 81 -0.88 12.29 4.44
C TRP A 81 -1.93 13.00 5.30
N PHE A 82 -3.07 12.36 5.59
CA PHE A 82 -4.10 12.92 6.47
C PHE A 82 -3.61 13.09 7.91
N LEU A 83 -2.89 12.11 8.45
CA LEU A 83 -2.27 12.21 9.77
C LEU A 83 -1.24 13.35 9.83
N GLY A 84 -0.43 13.52 8.79
CA GLY A 84 0.52 14.62 8.68
C GLY A 84 -0.12 16.01 8.57
N ARG A 85 -1.43 16.10 8.35
CA ARG A 85 -2.22 17.34 8.31
C ARG A 85 -3.08 17.55 9.56
N GLU A 86 -2.86 16.77 10.63
CA GLU A 86 -3.71 16.74 11.84
C GLU A 86 -5.18 16.38 11.56
N ARG A 87 -5.48 15.83 10.37
CA ARG A 87 -6.84 15.43 9.99
C ARG A 87 -7.10 13.97 10.38
N ALA A 88 -6.83 13.64 11.65
CA ALA A 88 -6.95 12.29 12.19
C ALA A 88 -8.35 11.68 12.02
N ARG A 89 -9.41 12.51 12.08
CA ARG A 89 -10.79 12.07 11.83
C ARG A 89 -11.00 11.58 10.39
N GLN A 90 -10.37 12.22 9.41
CA GLN A 90 -10.45 11.81 8.00
C GLN A 90 -9.64 10.54 7.75
N ALA A 91 -8.47 10.41 8.39
CA ALA A 91 -7.68 9.17 8.38
C ALA A 91 -8.46 7.99 8.97
N LEU A 92 -9.22 8.19 10.04
CA LEU A 92 -9.99 7.13 10.70
C LEU A 92 -11.12 6.55 9.81
N VAL A 93 -11.79 7.39 9.02
CA VAL A 93 -12.84 6.94 8.08
C VAL A 93 -12.26 6.08 6.96
N MET A 94 -10.98 6.25 6.61
CA MET A 94 -10.30 5.43 5.60
C MET A 94 -9.83 4.06 6.11
N THR A 95 -9.93 3.79 7.40
CA THR A 95 -9.46 2.54 8.03
C THR A 95 -10.56 1.48 8.11
N VAL A 96 -11.48 1.43 7.14
CA VAL A 96 -12.56 0.43 7.09
C VAL A 96 -12.15 -0.77 6.25
#